data_AF-A0A1Y5GTM9-F1
#
_entry.id   AF-A0A1Y5GTM9-F1
#
_cell.length_a   1.000
_cell.length_b   1.000
_cell.length_c   1.000
_cell.angle_alpha   90.00
_cell.angle_beta   90.00
_cell.angle_gamma   90.00
#
_symmetry.space_group_name_H-M   'P 1'
#
loop_
_entity.id
_entity.type
_entity.pdbx_description
1 polymer ?
#
loop_
_entity_poly.entity_id
_entity_poly.type
_entity_poly.pdbx_seq_one_letter_code
_entity_poly.pdbx_strand_id
1 'polypeptide(L)'
;MIIDRAVFTEYRQGGYEAFSDADFLPSRMMRKGKYKFVYTHGIIHQLYDIESAPDELNNLILDPAYTELAKQYAFETLAQWRFEKYYPIALKVTGNKLSWSTISQARGYNLFYSPTNNSAKASLLQQDIKQTTFKVDKKGYYWVFADFNLTRNTKRLGNTPVWLENHTYRLPISDYVLVK
;
A
#
# COMPACT_ATOMS: atom_id res chain seq x y z
N MET A 1 -9.37 5.72 -25.98
CA MET A 1 -8.39 4.71 -25.50
C MET A 1 -7.95 5.15 -24.11
N ILE A 2 -8.21 4.35 -23.07
CA ILE A 2 -7.80 4.67 -21.70
C ILE A 2 -6.30 4.39 -21.61
N ILE A 3 -5.53 5.41 -21.22
CA ILE A 3 -4.07 5.33 -21.12
C ILE A 3 -3.72 4.97 -19.67
N ASP A 4 -2.90 3.95 -19.47
CA ASP A 4 -2.31 3.64 -18.17
C ASP A 4 -1.49 4.83 -17.70
N ARG A 5 -1.77 5.29 -16.48
CA ARG A 5 -1.04 6.39 -15.87
C ARG A 5 -0.50 5.91 -14.55
N ALA A 6 0.82 5.74 -14.53
CA ALA A 6 1.50 5.12 -13.40
C ALA A 6 1.31 5.93 -12.11
N VAL A 7 1.24 7.27 -12.15
CA VAL A 7 1.20 8.07 -10.92
C VAL A 7 0.61 9.46 -11.17
N PHE A 8 -0.42 9.84 -10.41
CA PHE A 8 -0.66 11.22 -10.01
C PHE A 8 -0.41 11.36 -8.51
N THR A 9 0.39 12.35 -8.14
CA THR A 9 0.58 12.73 -6.73
C THR A 9 -0.29 13.95 -6.49
N GLU A 10 -1.28 13.82 -5.60
CA GLU A 10 -2.08 14.95 -5.16
C GLU A 10 -1.73 15.31 -3.73
N TYR A 11 -1.50 16.60 -3.51
CA TYR A 11 -1.43 17.19 -2.18
C TYR A 11 -2.85 17.29 -1.64
N ARG A 12 -3.08 16.79 -0.43
CA ARG A 12 -4.30 17.09 0.33
C ARG A 12 -3.86 17.87 1.57
N GLN A 13 -4.00 19.19 1.51
CA GLN A 13 -3.62 20.10 2.59
C GLN A 13 -4.71 20.10 3.68
N GLY A 14 -4.34 19.63 4.88
CA GLY A 14 -5.09 19.77 6.13
C GLY A 14 -6.53 19.22 6.17
N GLY A 15 -7.11 19.19 7.37
CA GLY A 15 -8.57 19.10 7.56
C GLY A 15 -9.22 17.73 7.38
N TYR A 16 -8.46 16.63 7.31
CA TYR A 16 -9.08 15.31 7.44
C TYR A 16 -9.55 15.12 8.89
N GLU A 17 -10.83 14.83 9.07
CA GLU A 17 -11.40 14.37 10.35
C GLU A 17 -10.61 13.20 10.94
N ALA A 18 -9.94 12.42 10.09
CA ALA A 18 -9.05 11.35 10.50
C ALA A 18 -7.87 11.84 11.35
N PHE A 19 -7.12 12.86 10.91
CA PHE A 19 -5.89 13.29 11.57
C PHE A 19 -5.83 14.81 11.56
N SER A 20 -6.60 15.46 12.44
CA SER A 20 -6.72 16.92 12.53
C SER A 20 -5.39 17.63 12.76
N ASP A 21 -4.48 16.96 13.47
CA ASP A 21 -3.18 17.51 13.88
C ASP A 21 -2.07 17.19 12.86
N ALA A 22 -2.38 16.42 11.82
CA ALA A 22 -1.44 16.17 10.73
C ALA A 22 -1.53 17.32 9.71
N ASP A 23 -0.45 18.08 9.59
CA ASP A 23 -0.37 19.17 8.60
C ASP A 23 -0.69 18.69 7.18
N PHE A 24 -0.24 17.47 6.83
CA PHE A 24 -0.39 16.87 5.51
C PHE A 24 -0.50 15.34 5.56
N LEU A 25 -1.41 14.78 4.76
CA LEU A 25 -1.47 13.34 4.49
C LEU A 25 -1.03 13.07 3.05
N PRO A 26 0.05 12.31 2.84
CA PRO A 26 0.50 12.00 1.49
C PRO A 26 -0.50 11.05 0.82
N SER A 27 -0.87 11.42 -0.40
CA SER A 27 -1.79 10.67 -1.26
C SER A 27 -1.14 10.39 -2.62
N ARG A 28 -1.40 9.22 -3.18
CA ARG A 28 -0.89 8.80 -4.48
C ARG A 28 -1.93 7.96 -5.19
N MET A 29 -2.07 8.17 -6.48
CA MET A 29 -3.08 7.52 -7.29
C MET A 29 -2.44 6.85 -8.50
N MET A 30 -2.99 5.70 -8.88
CA MET A 30 -2.66 5.03 -10.14
C MET A 30 -3.93 4.76 -10.93
N ARG A 31 -3.79 4.72 -12.26
CA ARG A 31 -4.85 4.21 -13.16
C ARG A 31 -4.25 3.14 -14.06
N LYS A 32 -4.84 1.96 -14.02
CA LYS A 32 -4.39 0.77 -14.77
C LYS A 32 -5.60 0.04 -15.35
N GLY A 33 -5.68 0.00 -16.67
CA GLY A 33 -6.87 -0.45 -17.39
C GLY A 33 -8.13 0.33 -16.96
N LYS A 34 -9.20 -0.40 -16.65
CA LYS A 34 -10.48 0.16 -16.18
C LYS A 34 -10.54 0.54 -14.70
N TYR A 35 -9.42 0.43 -13.99
CA TYR A 35 -9.41 0.67 -12.54
C TYR A 35 -8.60 1.92 -12.16
N LYS A 36 -9.14 2.66 -11.20
CA LYS A 36 -8.45 3.75 -10.50
C LYS A 36 -8.24 3.32 -9.05
N PHE A 37 -7.01 3.41 -8.58
CA PHE A 37 -6.66 3.16 -7.19
C PHE A 37 -6.12 4.43 -6.54
N VAL A 38 -6.56 4.69 -5.31
CA VAL A 38 -6.17 5.84 -4.52
C VAL A 38 -5.64 5.34 -3.17
N TYR A 39 -4.40 5.69 -2.89
CA TYR A 39 -3.80 5.58 -1.57
C TYR A 39 -3.88 6.95 -0.89
N THR A 40 -4.35 6.98 0.35
CA THR A 40 -4.16 8.11 1.26
C THR A 40 -3.62 7.56 2.57
N HIS A 41 -2.50 8.10 3.05
CA HIS A 41 -1.78 7.49 4.16
C HIS A 41 -2.63 7.44 5.44
N GLY A 42 -2.69 6.25 6.05
CA GLY A 42 -3.46 5.99 7.27
C GLY A 42 -4.98 5.89 7.07
N ILE A 43 -5.45 5.98 5.83
CA ILE A 43 -6.87 5.90 5.45
C ILE A 43 -7.07 4.68 4.54
N ILE A 44 -8.24 4.05 4.65
CA ILE A 44 -8.65 2.94 3.78
C ILE A 44 -8.44 3.31 2.31
N HIS A 45 -7.90 2.37 1.56
CA HIS A 45 -7.66 2.57 0.13
C HIS A 45 -8.99 2.74 -0.61
N GLN A 46 -8.90 3.29 -1.82
CA GLN A 46 -10.05 3.39 -2.70
C GLN A 46 -9.73 2.71 -4.02
N LEU A 47 -10.67 1.90 -4.50
CA LEU A 47 -10.58 1.20 -5.77
C LEU A 47 -11.91 1.37 -6.51
N TYR A 48 -11.86 1.89 -7.73
CA TYR A 48 -13.03 2.15 -8.55
C TYR A 48 -12.88 1.54 -9.94
N ASP A 49 -13.94 0.89 -10.42
CA ASP A 49 -14.12 0.61 -11.85
C ASP A 49 -14.71 1.85 -12.51
N ILE A 50 -13.88 2.56 -13.25
CA ILE A 50 -14.22 3.85 -13.85
C ILE A 50 -14.87 3.72 -15.23
N GLU A 51 -15.00 2.51 -15.76
CA GLU A 51 -15.77 2.27 -16.98
C GLU A 51 -17.24 2.01 -16.63
N SER A 52 -17.51 1.19 -15.62
CA SER A 52 -18.88 0.86 -15.21
C SER A 52 -19.48 1.86 -14.22
N ALA A 53 -18.67 2.64 -13.50
CA ALA A 53 -19.13 3.57 -12.46
C ALA A 53 -18.36 4.91 -12.53
N PRO A 54 -18.70 5.79 -13.50
CA PRO A 54 -17.97 7.06 -13.70
C PRO A 54 -18.04 8.00 -12.50
N ASP A 55 -19.06 7.89 -11.65
CA ASP A 55 -19.24 8.74 -10.46
C ASP A 55 -18.42 8.28 -9.24
N GLU A 56 -17.63 7.19 -9.34
CA GLU A 56 -16.75 6.69 -8.28
C GLU A 56 -17.47 6.43 -6.93
N LEU A 57 -18.75 6.04 -6.97
CA LEU A 57 -19.58 5.87 -5.77
C LEU A 57 -19.39 4.51 -5.08
N ASN A 58 -18.93 3.49 -5.81
CA ASN A 58 -18.76 2.14 -5.28
C ASN A 58 -17.27 1.82 -5.04
N ASN A 59 -16.82 1.94 -3.78
CA ASN A 59 -15.44 1.61 -3.42
C ASN A 59 -15.25 0.08 -3.32
N LEU A 60 -14.68 -0.50 -4.37
CA LEU A 60 -14.41 -1.93 -4.51
C LEU A 60 -13.43 -2.48 -3.47
N ILE A 61 -12.74 -1.63 -2.69
CA ILE A 61 -11.91 -2.09 -1.57
C ILE A 61 -12.70 -2.88 -0.52
N LEU A 62 -14.00 -2.60 -0.43
CA LEU A 62 -14.92 -3.22 0.54
C LEU A 62 -15.44 -4.57 0.06
N ASP A 63 -15.20 -4.92 -1.21
CA ASP A 63 -15.59 -6.19 -1.79
C ASP A 63 -14.40 -7.19 -1.70
N PRO A 64 -14.56 -8.30 -0.95
CA PRO A 64 -13.51 -9.30 -0.79
C PRO A 64 -12.97 -9.85 -2.12
N ALA A 65 -13.76 -9.86 -3.19
CA ALA A 65 -13.34 -10.33 -4.51
C ALA A 65 -12.19 -9.52 -5.11
N TYR A 66 -11.97 -8.29 -4.63
CA TYR A 66 -10.92 -7.39 -5.11
C TYR A 66 -9.71 -7.31 -4.18
N THR A 67 -9.64 -8.12 -3.12
CA THR A 67 -8.57 -8.05 -2.10
C THR A 67 -7.18 -8.19 -2.70
N GLU A 68 -6.96 -9.19 -3.55
CA GLU A 68 -5.63 -9.44 -4.13
C GLU A 68 -5.23 -8.34 -5.13
N LEU A 69 -6.18 -7.90 -5.96
CA LEU A 69 -5.99 -6.79 -6.89
C LEU A 69 -5.63 -5.50 -6.13
N ALA A 70 -6.34 -5.22 -5.04
CA ALA A 70 -6.08 -4.06 -4.21
C ALA A 70 -4.69 -4.11 -3.55
N LYS A 71 -4.24 -5.28 -3.06
CA LYS A 71 -2.88 -5.45 -2.53
C LYS A 71 -1.82 -5.18 -3.61
N GLN A 72 -2.01 -5.74 -4.80
CA GLN A 72 -1.11 -5.51 -5.94
C GLN A 72 -1.06 -4.04 -6.33
N TYR A 73 -2.20 -3.36 -6.41
CA TYR A 73 -2.27 -1.95 -6.79
C TYR A 73 -1.74 -1.02 -5.71
N ALA A 74 -1.97 -1.34 -4.43
CA ALA A 74 -1.34 -0.62 -3.32
C ALA A 74 0.18 -0.71 -3.40
N PHE A 75 0.71 -1.90 -3.66
CA PHE A 75 2.14 -2.10 -3.87
C PHE A 75 2.67 -1.31 -5.09
N GLU A 76 2.07 -1.45 -6.27
CA GLU A 76 2.50 -0.74 -7.48
C GLU A 76 2.42 0.78 -7.29
N THR A 77 1.36 1.27 -6.63
CA THR A 77 1.17 2.69 -6.33
C THR A 77 2.26 3.23 -5.44
N LEU A 78 2.80 2.47 -4.48
CA LEU A 78 3.76 2.98 -3.49
C LEU A 78 5.21 2.58 -3.77
N ALA A 79 5.43 1.62 -4.67
CA ALA A 79 6.76 1.21 -5.07
C ALA A 79 7.57 2.42 -5.54
N GLN A 80 8.78 2.53 -5.00
CA GLN A 80 9.74 3.61 -5.29
C GLN A 80 9.26 5.03 -4.92
N TRP A 81 8.16 5.18 -4.18
CA TRP A 81 7.72 6.50 -3.72
C TRP A 81 8.43 6.95 -2.45
N ARG A 82 9.19 8.03 -2.51
CA ARG A 82 9.84 8.61 -1.33
C ARG A 82 9.30 10.04 -1.16
N PHE A 83 8.42 10.20 -0.17
CA PHE A 83 7.84 11.48 0.18
C PHE A 83 8.60 12.08 1.35
N GLU A 84 8.85 13.38 1.30
CA GLU A 84 9.60 14.09 2.33
C GLU A 84 8.92 13.88 3.71
N LYS A 85 9.73 13.64 4.75
CA LYS A 85 9.30 13.31 6.12
C LYS A 85 8.74 11.90 6.36
N TYR A 86 8.52 11.10 5.31
CA TYR A 86 8.02 9.72 5.46
C TYR A 86 9.10 8.70 5.13
N TYR A 87 9.16 7.64 5.94
CA TYR A 87 10.23 6.66 5.87
C TYR A 87 9.69 5.29 5.49
N PRO A 88 10.33 4.57 4.55
CA PRO A 88 9.93 3.22 4.20
C PRO A 88 10.23 2.23 5.33
N ILE A 89 9.66 1.03 5.22
CA ILE A 89 10.06 -0.12 6.03
C ILE A 89 11.54 -0.42 5.77
N ALA A 90 12.34 -0.52 6.84
CA ALA A 90 13.75 -0.89 6.71
C ALA A 90 13.83 -2.40 6.44
N LEU A 91 14.14 -2.78 5.20
CA LEU A 91 14.31 -4.17 4.76
C LEU A 91 15.79 -4.51 4.58
N LYS A 92 16.21 -5.67 5.07
CA LYS A 92 17.57 -6.19 4.96
C LYS A 92 17.57 -7.64 4.49
N VAL A 93 18.67 -8.05 3.88
CA VAL A 93 18.96 -9.44 3.53
C VAL A 93 20.27 -9.87 4.19
N THR A 94 20.25 -11.03 4.85
CA THR A 94 21.43 -11.70 5.40
C THR A 94 21.42 -13.16 4.94
N GLY A 95 22.36 -13.52 4.07
CA GLY A 95 22.30 -14.81 3.37
C GLY A 95 21.01 -14.93 2.56
N ASN A 96 20.17 -15.90 2.88
CA ASN A 96 18.88 -16.13 2.26
C ASN A 96 17.69 -15.76 3.15
N LYS A 97 17.93 -14.93 4.19
CA LYS A 97 16.90 -14.47 5.12
C LYS A 97 16.67 -12.99 4.93
N LEU A 98 15.42 -12.63 4.68
CA LEU A 98 14.91 -11.27 4.75
C LEU A 98 14.52 -10.93 6.19
N SER A 99 14.79 -9.70 6.62
CA SER A 99 14.32 -9.16 7.89
C SER A 99 13.92 -7.69 7.74
N TRP A 100 12.88 -7.28 8.45
CA TRP A 100 12.38 -5.92 8.37
C TRP A 100 11.94 -5.33 9.72
N SER A 101 11.89 -4.00 9.79
CA SER A 101 11.39 -3.28 10.97
C SER A 101 9.89 -3.47 11.16
N THR A 102 9.44 -3.62 12.42
CA THR A 102 8.01 -3.62 12.76
C THR A 102 7.36 -2.26 12.51
N ILE A 103 6.05 -2.26 12.28
CA ILE A 103 5.20 -1.06 12.35
C ILE A 103 4.12 -1.36 13.40
N SER A 104 3.93 -0.45 14.37
CA SER A 104 3.06 -0.67 15.54
C SER A 104 1.62 -1.04 15.20
N GLN A 105 1.08 -0.48 14.10
CA GLN A 105 -0.29 -0.70 13.64
C GLN A 105 -0.34 -1.61 12.40
N ALA A 106 0.67 -2.46 12.16
CA ALA A 106 0.60 -3.47 11.10
C ALA A 106 -0.21 -4.69 11.56
N ARG A 107 -1.21 -5.08 10.76
CA ARG A 107 -1.96 -6.35 10.91
C ARG A 107 -1.15 -7.54 10.41
N GLY A 108 -0.26 -7.31 9.45
CA GLY A 108 0.59 -8.32 8.83
C GLY A 108 1.39 -7.74 7.67
N TYR A 109 2.20 -8.57 7.05
CA TYR A 109 3.08 -8.19 5.95
C TYR A 109 2.84 -9.06 4.72
N ASN A 110 2.99 -8.45 3.56
CA ASN A 110 2.97 -9.06 2.26
C ASN A 110 4.37 -8.93 1.65
N LEU A 111 4.86 -10.00 1.04
CA LEU A 111 6.15 -10.06 0.37
C LEU A 111 5.92 -10.06 -1.14
N PHE A 112 6.55 -9.14 -1.85
CA PHE A 112 6.51 -9.05 -3.30
C PHE A 112 7.87 -9.44 -3.88
N TYR A 113 7.85 -10.06 -5.06
CA TYR A 113 9.05 -10.56 -5.75
C TYR A 113 9.03 -10.22 -7.23
N SER A 114 10.20 -9.87 -7.77
CA SER A 114 10.44 -9.77 -9.22
C SER A 114 11.82 -10.33 -9.57
N PRO A 115 11.98 -11.04 -10.70
CA PRO A 115 13.30 -11.44 -11.19
C PRO A 115 14.12 -10.24 -11.70
N THR A 116 13.50 -9.07 -11.88
CA THR A 116 14.13 -7.86 -12.41
C THR A 116 13.91 -6.68 -11.47
N ASN A 117 14.73 -5.62 -11.59
CA ASN A 117 14.53 -4.39 -10.82
C ASN A 117 13.37 -3.54 -11.37
N ASN A 118 12.21 -4.15 -11.54
CA ASN A 118 11.01 -3.50 -12.04
C ASN A 118 9.83 -3.92 -11.17
N SER A 119 9.32 -2.98 -10.38
CA SER A 119 8.18 -3.19 -9.48
C SER A 119 6.88 -3.48 -10.23
N ALA A 120 6.68 -2.94 -11.44
CA ALA A 120 5.51 -3.26 -12.25
C ALA A 120 5.48 -4.72 -12.73
N LYS A 121 6.61 -5.43 -12.66
CA LYS A 121 6.73 -6.87 -12.91
C LYS A 121 6.73 -7.72 -11.65
N ALA A 122 6.66 -7.09 -10.47
CA ALA A 122 6.63 -7.82 -9.22
C ALA A 122 5.24 -8.38 -8.96
N SER A 123 5.18 -9.57 -8.39
CA SER A 123 3.96 -10.24 -7.97
C SER A 123 3.99 -10.50 -6.47
N LEU A 124 2.79 -10.59 -5.88
CA LEU A 124 2.63 -11.08 -4.51
C LEU A 124 3.19 -12.50 -4.40
N LEU A 125 4.20 -12.70 -3.55
CA LEU A 125 4.83 -13.99 -3.30
C LEU A 125 4.26 -14.67 -2.05
N GLN A 126 4.03 -13.89 -1.00
CA GLN A 126 3.45 -14.37 0.25
C GLN A 126 2.63 -13.25 0.89
N GLN A 127 1.53 -13.62 1.54
CA GLN A 127 0.67 -12.68 2.26
C GLN A 127 0.50 -13.06 3.73
N ASP A 128 0.00 -12.09 4.50
CA ASP A 128 -0.43 -12.24 5.89
C ASP A 128 0.67 -12.76 6.84
N ILE A 129 1.94 -12.47 6.52
CA ILE A 129 3.10 -12.82 7.35
C ILE A 129 2.99 -12.04 8.67
N LYS A 130 3.05 -12.74 9.81
CA LYS A 130 2.94 -12.12 11.14
C LYS A 130 4.30 -11.79 11.76
N GLN A 131 5.32 -12.57 11.41
CA GLN A 131 6.70 -12.31 11.78
C GLN A 131 7.35 -11.24 10.89
N THR A 132 8.51 -10.74 11.30
CA THR A 132 9.29 -9.76 10.54
C THR A 132 10.51 -10.36 9.84
N THR A 133 10.47 -11.67 9.56
CA THR A 133 11.52 -12.36 8.83
C THR A 133 10.94 -13.39 7.88
N PHE A 134 11.60 -13.61 6.75
CA PHE A 134 11.18 -14.60 5.77
C PHE A 134 12.40 -15.22 5.08
N LYS A 135 12.40 -16.54 4.90
CA LYS A 135 13.46 -17.23 4.16
C LYS A 135 13.09 -17.28 2.69
N VAL A 136 14.03 -16.91 1.83
CA VAL A 136 13.86 -16.90 0.37
C VAL A 136 14.80 -17.92 -0.27
N ASP A 137 14.40 -18.44 -1.42
CA ASP A 137 15.14 -19.44 -2.20
C ASP A 137 15.46 -18.94 -3.62
N LYS A 138 14.76 -17.91 -4.09
CA LYS A 138 14.96 -17.32 -5.42
C LYS A 138 15.86 -16.10 -5.36
N LYS A 139 16.70 -15.98 -6.40
CA LYS A 139 17.44 -14.76 -6.69
C LYS A 139 16.51 -13.73 -7.29
N GLY A 140 16.72 -12.46 -6.97
CA GLY A 140 15.93 -11.35 -7.50
C GLY A 140 15.62 -10.28 -6.47
N TYR A 141 14.60 -9.51 -6.76
CA TYR A 141 14.24 -8.29 -6.05
C TYR A 141 13.04 -8.52 -5.18
N TYR A 142 13.14 -8.12 -3.91
CA TYR A 142 12.11 -8.33 -2.90
C TYR A 142 11.69 -7.02 -2.26
N TRP A 143 10.39 -6.87 -2.02
CA TRP A 143 9.81 -5.78 -1.26
C TRP A 143 8.90 -6.33 -0.17
N VAL A 144 8.80 -5.60 0.93
CA VAL A 144 7.82 -5.85 1.98
C VAL A 144 6.79 -4.73 1.97
N PHE A 145 5.53 -5.13 2.06
CA PHE A 145 4.38 -4.24 2.23
C PHE A 145 3.66 -4.58 3.53
N ALA A 146 3.26 -3.60 4.33
CA ALA A 146 2.50 -3.79 5.56
C ALA A 146 1.01 -3.53 5.30
N ASP A 147 0.16 -4.49 5.65
CA ASP A 147 -1.27 -4.22 5.77
C ASP A 147 -1.51 -3.55 7.12
N PHE A 148 -2.02 -2.32 7.09
CA PHE A 148 -2.37 -1.60 8.31
C PHE A 148 -3.65 -2.16 8.96
N ASN A 149 -3.66 -2.13 10.28
CA ASN A 149 -4.83 -2.41 11.10
C ASN A 149 -5.61 -1.12 11.31
N LEU A 150 -6.64 -0.90 10.48
CA LEU A 150 -7.56 0.23 10.65
C LEU A 150 -8.51 -0.08 11.80
N THR A 151 -8.78 0.90 12.66
CA THR A 151 -9.56 0.73 13.90
C THR A 151 -10.68 1.76 14.06
N ARG A 152 -10.56 2.93 13.43
CA ARG A 152 -11.52 4.03 13.57
C ARG A 152 -12.54 4.02 12.44
N ASN A 153 -13.77 4.34 12.79
CA ASN A 153 -14.94 4.25 11.92
C ASN A 153 -15.44 5.64 11.51
N THR A 154 -16.34 5.69 10.51
CA THR A 154 -17.06 6.93 10.14
C THR A 154 -18.57 6.67 10.14
N LYS A 155 -19.37 7.73 10.37
CA LYS A 155 -20.84 7.64 10.29
C LYS A 155 -21.31 7.05 8.97
N ARG A 156 -20.65 7.38 7.85
CA ARG A 156 -21.00 6.94 6.50
C ARG A 156 -20.82 5.44 6.29
N LEU A 157 -19.77 4.84 6.87
CA LEU A 157 -19.40 3.43 6.64
C LEU A 157 -19.70 2.52 7.84
N GLY A 158 -20.40 3.04 8.85
CA GLY A 158 -20.88 2.28 10.00
C GLY A 158 -19.74 1.63 10.77
N ASN A 159 -19.79 0.31 10.92
CA ASN A 159 -18.79 -0.47 11.67
C ASN A 159 -17.52 -0.80 10.87
N THR A 160 -17.39 -0.32 9.65
CA THR A 160 -16.21 -0.56 8.83
C THR A 160 -15.06 0.34 9.31
N PRO A 161 -13.92 -0.22 9.75
CA PRO A 161 -12.76 0.57 10.10
C PRO A 161 -12.13 1.17 8.84
N VAL A 162 -11.88 2.48 8.89
CA VAL A 162 -11.43 3.26 7.74
C VAL A 162 -10.16 4.04 8.01
N TRP A 163 -9.77 4.27 9.27
CA TRP A 163 -8.54 4.99 9.61
C TRP A 163 -7.69 4.24 10.62
N LEU A 164 -6.39 4.49 10.59
CA LEU A 164 -5.48 4.12 11.68
C LEU A 164 -5.89 4.80 12.98
N GLU A 165 -5.58 4.15 14.11
CA GLU A 165 -5.75 4.72 15.44
C GLU A 165 -4.94 6.00 15.59
N ASN A 166 -3.64 5.92 15.26
CA ASN A 166 -2.69 7.01 15.36
C ASN A 166 -2.03 7.29 14.01
N HIS A 167 -1.73 8.57 13.75
CA HIS A 167 -0.92 8.95 12.60
C HIS A 167 0.50 8.35 12.69
N THR A 168 1.13 8.07 11.55
CA THR A 168 2.52 7.59 11.51
C THR A 168 3.27 8.20 10.32
N TYR A 169 4.57 8.35 10.47
CA TYR A 169 5.47 8.77 9.37
C TYR A 169 6.15 7.58 8.69
N ARG A 170 5.66 6.35 8.93
CA ARG A 170 6.15 5.14 8.28
C ARG A 170 5.26 4.78 7.10
N LEU A 171 5.82 4.74 5.89
CA LEU A 171 5.11 4.19 4.73
C LEU A 171 4.92 2.68 4.92
N PRO A 172 3.82 2.11 4.42
CA PRO A 172 3.55 0.68 4.50
C PRO A 172 4.41 -0.12 3.51
N ILE A 173 5.51 0.40 2.97
CA ILE A 173 6.32 -0.26 1.96
C ILE A 173 7.80 -0.06 2.22
N SER A 174 8.61 -1.06 1.88
CA SER A 174 10.08 -0.98 1.90
C SER A 174 10.67 -0.41 0.59
N ASP A 175 11.98 -0.15 0.59
CA ASP A 175 12.79 -0.24 -0.62
C ASP A 175 12.95 -1.71 -1.03
N TYR A 176 13.38 -1.95 -2.28
CA TYR A 176 13.74 -3.32 -2.67
C TYR A 176 15.07 -3.72 -2.03
N VAL A 177 15.23 -5.03 -1.85
CA VAL A 177 16.56 -5.65 -1.67
C VAL A 177 16.80 -6.68 -2.75
N LEU A 178 18.06 -6.81 -3.16
CA LEU A 178 18.50 -7.83 -4.10
C LEU A 178 19.03 -9.05 -3.32
N VAL A 179 18.45 -10.21 -3.59
CA VAL A 179 18.95 -11.52 -3.15
C VAL A 179 19.77 -12.11 -4.29
N LYS A 180 21.04 -12.41 -4.02
CA LYS A 180 22.04 -12.85 -5.01
C LYS A 180 22.24 -14.36 -5.05
#